data_AF-A0AAN6VY72-F1
#
_entry.id   AF-A0AAN6VY72-F1
#
_cell.length_a   1.000
_cell.length_b   1.000
_cell.length_c   1.000
_cell.angle_alpha   90.00
_cell.angle_beta   90.00
_cell.angle_gamma   90.00
#
_symmetry.space_group_name_H-M   'P 1'
#
loop_
_entity.id
_entity.type
_entity.pdbx_description
1 polymer ?
#
loop_
_entity_poly.entity_id
_entity_poly.type
_entity_poly.pdbx_seq_one_letter_code
_entity_poly.pdbx_strand_id
1 'polypeptide(L)'
;KHRTITVYEHKIVLYNHLRFSTASSFIPDSVLEEAIDTLNLPFLSQNDSPKRLLAKHKKLFYGLGFCNRPCKFSISDYSVWRSRITDLVFISKGAPVGIQQLWLDRTAENLLQFATFWIATAIGIFTLASITLGVASVVYAVKSYDNGLKQY
;
A
#
# COMPACT_ATOMS: atom_id res chain seq x y z
N LYS A 1 4.16 0.99 12.76
CA LYS A 1 5.58 0.97 12.35
C LYS A 1 5.69 1.66 10.99
N HIS A 2 6.21 2.87 10.92
CA HIS A 2 6.32 3.60 9.64
C HIS A 2 7.45 2.97 8.80
N ARG A 3 7.20 2.74 7.51
CA ARG A 3 8.20 2.28 6.55
C ARG A 3 8.77 3.51 5.84
N THR A 4 10.07 3.73 5.97
CA THR A 4 10.76 4.86 5.33
C THR A 4 11.39 4.38 4.03
N ILE A 5 10.98 4.96 2.91
CA ILE A 5 11.61 4.73 1.61
C ILE A 5 12.59 5.88 1.38
N THR A 6 13.85 5.54 1.13
CA THR A 6 14.89 6.51 0.77
C THR A 6 15.23 6.30 -0.70
N VAL A 7 15.23 7.38 -1.47
CA VAL A 7 15.53 7.34 -2.92
C VAL A 7 16.80 8.15 -3.16
N TYR A 8 17.68 7.64 -4.00
CA TYR A 8 18.88 8.36 -4.40
C TYR A 8 18.53 9.52 -5.34
N GLU A 9 18.89 10.75 -4.96
CA GLU A 9 18.44 11.98 -5.63
C GLU A 9 19.29 12.36 -6.83
N HIS A 10 20.57 11.98 -6.83
CA HIS A 10 21.56 12.47 -7.80
C HIS A 10 21.67 11.55 -9.02
N LYS A 11 20.55 11.23 -9.66
CA LYS A 11 20.52 10.41 -10.88
C LYS A 11 21.45 10.92 -11.98
N ILE A 12 21.59 12.24 -12.10
CA ILE A 12 22.51 12.87 -13.06
C ILE A 12 23.97 12.49 -12.82
N VAL A 13 24.38 12.28 -11.57
CA VAL A 13 25.75 11.87 -11.23
C VAL A 13 26.02 10.45 -11.70
N LEU A 14 25.07 9.53 -11.47
CA LEU A 14 25.14 8.16 -12.00
C LEU A 14 25.22 8.16 -13.53
N TYR A 15 24.39 8.96 -14.19
CA TYR A 15 24.38 9.06 -15.64
C TYR A 15 25.68 9.65 -16.21
N ASN A 16 26.20 10.71 -15.60
CA ASN A 16 27.47 11.31 -16.01
C ASN A 16 28.63 10.34 -15.79
N HIS A 17 28.62 9.62 -14.68
CA HIS A 17 29.64 8.62 -14.39
C HIS A 17 29.60 7.45 -15.39
N LEU A 18 28.42 7.08 -15.90
CA LEU A 18 28.30 6.11 -16.99
C LEU A 18 28.86 6.69 -18.30
N ARG A 19 28.49 7.94 -18.63
CA ARG A 19 28.82 8.58 -19.91
C ARG A 19 30.30 8.97 -20.04
N PHE A 20 30.92 9.35 -18.93
CA PHE A 20 32.31 9.79 -18.87
C PHE A 20 33.20 8.78 -18.14
N SER A 21 32.75 7.52 -18.03
CA SER A 21 33.50 6.42 -17.41
C SER A 21 34.86 6.30 -18.10
N THR A 22 35.93 6.49 -17.32
CA THR A 22 37.30 6.23 -17.75
C THR A 22 37.63 4.77 -17.47
N ALA A 23 38.61 4.19 -18.17
CA ALA A 23 38.99 2.77 -18.02
C ALA A 23 39.36 2.33 -16.57
N SER A 24 39.48 3.27 -15.63
CA SER A 24 39.74 3.05 -14.20
C SER A 24 38.52 3.31 -13.30
N SER A 25 37.30 3.19 -13.82
CA SER A 25 36.10 3.31 -13.00
C SER A 25 36.07 2.24 -11.90
N PHE A 26 35.91 2.65 -10.64
CA PHE A 26 35.76 1.75 -9.50
C PHE A 26 34.43 0.98 -9.53
N ILE A 27 33.42 1.49 -10.25
CA ILE A 27 32.08 0.90 -10.32
C ILE A 27 31.90 0.27 -11.71
N PRO A 28 31.57 -1.02 -11.80
CA PRO A 28 31.27 -1.64 -13.09
C PRO A 28 30.09 -0.96 -13.77
N ASP A 29 30.22 -0.72 -15.08
CA ASP A 29 29.17 -0.05 -15.86
C ASP A 29 27.84 -0.80 -15.74
N SER A 30 27.86 -2.15 -15.72
CA SER A 30 26.66 -2.98 -15.55
C SER A 30 25.86 -2.65 -14.27
N VAL A 31 26.55 -2.36 -13.16
CA VAL A 31 25.91 -1.99 -11.88
C VAL A 31 25.27 -0.61 -11.98
N LEU A 32 25.96 0.31 -12.65
CA LEU A 32 25.54 1.70 -12.81
C LEU A 32 24.33 1.82 -13.74
N GLU A 33 24.35 1.05 -14.82
CA GLU A 33 23.23 0.88 -15.73
C GLU A 33 22.00 0.34 -15.01
N GLU A 34 22.17 -0.73 -14.23
CA GLU A 34 21.09 -1.35 -13.47
C GLU A 34 20.55 -0.41 -12.38
N ALA A 35 21.41 0.41 -11.75
CA ALA A 35 21.01 1.43 -10.79
C ALA A 35 20.17 2.56 -11.42
N ILE A 36 20.52 3.00 -12.64
CA ILE A 36 19.73 4.01 -13.36
C ILE A 36 18.37 3.43 -13.76
N ASP A 37 18.34 2.19 -14.24
CA ASP A 37 17.11 1.52 -14.67
C ASP A 37 16.18 1.24 -13.48
N THR A 38 16.71 0.88 -12.31
CA THR A 38 15.91 0.72 -11.09
C THR A 38 15.33 2.03 -10.58
N LEU A 39 16.05 3.14 -10.71
CA LEU A 39 15.53 4.46 -10.40
C LEU A 39 14.42 4.89 -11.37
N ASN A 40 14.32 4.30 -12.57
CA ASN A 40 13.24 4.55 -13.53
C ASN A 40 11.97 3.73 -13.24
N LEU A 41 12.08 2.54 -12.61
CA LEU A 41 10.95 1.64 -12.33
C LEU A 41 9.74 2.31 -11.64
N PRO A 42 9.91 3.12 -10.57
CA PRO A 42 8.78 3.75 -9.89
C PRO A 42 8.02 4.77 -10.76
N PHE A 43 8.65 5.30 -11.81
CA PHE A 43 8.09 6.32 -12.70
C PHE A 43 7.38 5.75 -13.92
N LEU A 44 7.62 4.48 -14.24
CA LEU A 44 6.98 3.77 -15.34
C LEU A 44 5.57 3.30 -15.00
N SER A 45 5.16 3.35 -13.73
CA SER A 45 3.77 3.07 -13.37
C SER A 45 2.88 4.17 -13.97
N GLN A 46 1.86 3.78 -14.73
CA GLN A 46 0.86 4.70 -15.29
C GLN A 46 0.08 5.47 -14.21
N ASN A 47 0.24 5.10 -12.93
CA ASN A 47 -0.36 5.79 -11.81
C ASN A 47 0.43 7.06 -11.48
N ASP A 48 -0.27 8.19 -11.39
CA ASP A 48 0.29 9.49 -10.96
C ASP A 48 0.62 9.55 -9.46
N SER A 49 0.25 8.53 -8.69
CA SER A 49 0.43 8.46 -7.24
C SER A 49 1.91 8.63 -6.80
N PRO A 50 2.88 7.83 -7.32
CA PRO A 50 4.30 8.03 -7.01
C PRO A 50 4.80 9.42 -7.41
N LYS A 51 4.40 9.93 -8.58
CA LYS A 51 4.78 11.28 -9.05
C LYS A 51 4.28 12.37 -8.10
N ARG A 52 3.03 12.28 -7.62
CA ARG A 52 2.45 13.21 -6.63
C ARG A 52 3.13 13.13 -5.28
N LEU A 53 3.46 11.93 -4.81
CA LEU A 53 4.17 11.73 -3.54
C LEU A 53 5.56 12.37 -3.59
N LEU A 54 6.28 12.18 -4.70
CA LEU A 54 7.61 12.74 -4.93
C LEU A 54 7.59 14.27 -5.11
N ALA A 55 6.58 14.79 -5.81
CA ALA A 55 6.34 16.23 -5.94
C ALA A 55 6.07 16.89 -4.59
N LYS A 56 5.28 16.24 -3.71
CA LYS A 56 5.03 16.71 -2.34
C LYS A 56 6.31 16.87 -1.52
N HIS A 57 7.33 16.03 -1.79
CA HIS A 57 8.62 16.08 -1.10
C HIS A 57 9.69 16.90 -1.85
N LYS A 58 9.31 17.68 -2.88
CA LYS A 58 10.20 18.53 -3.70
C LYS A 58 11.42 17.77 -4.27
N LYS A 59 11.30 16.47 -4.50
CA LYS A 59 12.41 15.67 -5.03
C LYS A 59 12.46 15.85 -6.54
N LEU A 60 13.40 16.65 -7.05
CA LEU A 60 13.48 17.12 -8.45
C LEU A 60 14.02 16.10 -9.46
N PHE A 61 14.38 14.89 -9.03
CA PHE A 61 15.02 13.89 -9.90
C PHE A 61 14.13 13.37 -11.03
N TYR A 62 12.82 13.67 -11.01
CA TYR A 62 11.88 13.37 -12.10
C TYR A 62 12.10 14.24 -13.35
N GLY A 63 12.71 15.42 -13.22
CA GLY A 63 12.91 16.35 -14.34
C GLY A 63 13.92 15.85 -15.39
N LEU A 64 14.70 14.83 -15.05
CA LEU A 64 15.75 14.25 -15.90
C LEU A 64 15.23 13.22 -16.91
N GLY A 65 13.94 12.87 -16.87
CA GLY A 65 13.34 11.87 -17.74
C GLY A 65 14.00 10.48 -17.62
N PHE A 66 13.90 9.66 -18.67
CA PHE A 66 14.48 8.31 -18.72
C PHE A 66 15.98 8.27 -19.08
N CYS A 67 16.66 9.43 -19.08
CA CYS A 67 18.07 9.55 -19.48
C CYS A 67 18.38 8.88 -20.83
N ASN A 68 17.40 8.89 -21.76
CA ASN A 68 17.46 8.27 -23.09
C ASN A 68 17.80 6.77 -23.11
N ARG A 69 17.47 6.01 -22.05
CA ARG A 69 17.68 4.55 -22.00
C ARG A 69 16.36 3.78 -22.06
N PRO A 70 16.31 2.64 -22.77
CA PRO A 70 15.16 1.74 -22.74
C PRO A 70 15.04 1.11 -21.36
N CYS A 71 13.89 1.26 -20.71
CA CYS A 71 13.67 0.68 -19.39
C CYS A 71 13.33 -0.81 -19.51
N LYS A 72 14.02 -1.63 -18.71
CA LYS A 72 13.73 -3.06 -18.60
C LYS A 72 12.61 -3.27 -17.59
N PHE A 73 11.55 -3.96 -17.99
CA PHE A 73 10.40 -4.22 -17.11
C PHE A 73 10.48 -5.59 -16.41
N SER A 74 11.33 -6.49 -16.91
CA SER A 74 11.45 -7.82 -16.32
C SER A 74 12.43 -7.82 -15.15
N ILE A 75 11.98 -8.33 -14.01
CA ILE A 75 12.83 -8.53 -12.81
C ILE A 75 13.99 -9.49 -13.10
N SER A 76 13.86 -10.37 -14.11
CA SER A 76 14.94 -11.26 -14.56
C SER A 76 16.16 -10.53 -15.11
N ASP A 77 15.99 -9.32 -15.61
CA ASP A 77 17.03 -8.57 -16.31
C ASP A 77 17.92 -7.77 -15.35
N TYR A 78 17.53 -7.75 -14.07
CA TYR A 78 18.25 -7.18 -12.96
C TYR A 78 19.06 -8.31 -12.30
N SER A 79 20.38 -8.18 -12.25
CA SER A 79 21.28 -9.19 -11.70
C SER A 79 21.74 -8.83 -10.29
N VAL A 80 21.99 -7.54 -10.05
CA VAL A 80 22.55 -7.01 -8.80
C VAL A 80 21.45 -6.56 -7.85
N TRP A 81 20.43 -5.89 -8.38
CA TRP A 81 19.36 -5.25 -7.61
C TRP A 81 18.10 -6.11 -7.53
N ARG A 82 18.06 -7.28 -8.18
CA ARG A 82 16.90 -8.18 -8.23
C ARG A 82 16.24 -8.42 -6.89
N SER A 83 17.02 -8.81 -5.88
CA SER A 83 16.51 -9.11 -4.54
C SER A 83 15.89 -7.87 -3.91
N ARG A 84 16.54 -6.70 -4.03
CA ARG A 84 16.04 -5.43 -3.48
C ARG A 84 14.77 -4.95 -4.19
N ILE A 85 14.70 -5.10 -5.50
CA ILE A 85 13.49 -4.77 -6.29
C ILE A 85 12.36 -5.72 -5.91
N THR A 86 12.64 -7.01 -5.75
CA THR A 86 11.65 -8.01 -5.35
C THR A 86 11.09 -7.68 -3.97
N ASP A 87 11.94 -7.32 -3.00
CA ASP A 87 11.52 -6.85 -1.69
C ASP A 87 10.68 -5.57 -1.80
N LEU A 88 11.08 -4.62 -2.65
CA LEU A 88 10.35 -3.37 -2.86
C LEU A 88 8.95 -3.62 -3.44
N VAL A 89 8.84 -4.52 -4.42
CA VAL A 89 7.56 -4.94 -5.01
C VAL A 89 6.71 -5.69 -3.99
N PHE A 90 7.31 -6.55 -3.18
CA PHE A 90 6.61 -7.25 -2.10
C PHE A 90 6.10 -6.26 -1.04
N ILE A 91 6.90 -5.26 -0.69
CA ILE A 91 6.53 -4.20 0.25
C ILE A 91 5.43 -3.31 -0.34
N SER A 92 5.47 -3.01 -1.64
CA SER A 92 4.46 -2.17 -2.30
C SER A 92 3.14 -2.90 -2.52
N LYS A 93 3.18 -4.22 -2.75
CA LYS A 93 1.99 -5.08 -2.89
C LYS A 93 1.47 -5.62 -1.55
N GLY A 94 2.22 -5.45 -0.47
CA GLY A 94 1.77 -5.83 0.86
C GLY A 94 0.52 -5.04 1.25
N ALA A 95 -0.46 -5.74 1.84
CA ALA A 95 -1.73 -5.15 2.24
C ALA A 95 -1.53 -3.83 3.02
N PRO A 96 -2.32 -2.78 2.74
CA PRO A 96 -2.24 -1.53 3.48
C PRO A 96 -2.45 -1.82 4.96
N VAL A 97 -1.61 -1.26 5.83
CA VAL A 97 -1.65 -1.54 7.27
C VAL A 97 -2.34 -0.38 7.99
N GLY A 98 -3.47 -0.63 8.65
CA GLY A 98 -4.14 0.34 9.53
C GLY A 98 -5.47 0.88 8.99
N ILE A 99 -5.78 2.16 9.28
CA ILE A 99 -7.08 2.82 9.00
C ILE A 99 -7.42 2.82 7.49
N GLN A 100 -6.40 2.71 6.63
CA GLN A 100 -6.59 2.58 5.18
C GLN A 100 -7.28 1.28 4.76
N GLN A 101 -7.28 0.23 5.60
CA GLN A 101 -8.06 -1.00 5.36
C GLN A 101 -9.58 -0.78 5.50
N LEU A 102 -9.98 0.30 6.19
CA LEU A 102 -11.39 0.67 6.39
C LEU A 102 -11.94 1.49 5.22
N TRP A 103 -11.08 1.93 4.29
CA TRP A 103 -11.48 2.64 3.09
C TRP A 103 -11.37 1.71 1.87
N LEU A 104 -12.45 1.68 1.08
CA LEU A 104 -12.45 0.90 -0.15
C LEU A 104 -11.50 1.55 -1.16
N ASP A 105 -10.36 0.90 -1.40
CA ASP A 105 -9.41 1.36 -2.40
C ASP A 105 -10.00 1.22 -3.80
N ARG A 106 -9.67 2.16 -4.71
CA ARG A 106 -10.20 2.22 -6.09
C ARG A 106 -9.92 0.95 -6.90
N THR A 107 -8.90 0.21 -6.50
CA THR A 107 -8.43 -1.02 -7.15
C THR A 107 -9.12 -2.28 -6.59
N ALA A 108 -10.04 -2.14 -5.62
CA ALA A 108 -10.82 -3.23 -5.03
C ALA A 108 -10.01 -4.36 -4.36
N GLU A 109 -8.69 -4.22 -4.23
CA GLU A 109 -7.79 -5.23 -3.63
C GLU A 109 -8.10 -5.50 -2.14
N ASN A 110 -8.81 -4.58 -1.46
CA ASN A 110 -9.16 -4.68 -0.05
C ASN A 110 -10.65 -5.01 0.22
N LEU A 111 -11.40 -5.43 -0.81
CA LEU A 111 -12.84 -5.73 -0.70
C LEU A 111 -13.15 -6.74 0.41
N LEU A 112 -12.37 -7.82 0.50
CA LEU A 112 -12.60 -8.88 1.47
C LEU A 112 -12.50 -8.34 2.90
N GLN A 113 -11.42 -7.62 3.21
CA GLN A 113 -11.18 -7.08 4.55
C GLN A 113 -12.23 -6.02 4.94
N PHE A 114 -12.60 -5.17 4.00
CA PHE A 114 -13.67 -4.19 4.18
C PHE A 114 -15.02 -4.87 4.47
N ALA A 115 -15.40 -5.86 3.67
CA ALA A 115 -16.63 -6.62 3.86
C ALA A 115 -16.65 -7.33 5.22
N THR A 116 -15.55 -8.00 5.60
CA THR A 116 -15.44 -8.66 6.90
C THR A 116 -15.65 -7.68 8.05
N PHE A 117 -15.05 -6.48 7.99
CA PHE A 117 -15.23 -5.45 9.02
C PHE A 117 -16.70 -5.01 9.16
N TRP A 118 -17.38 -4.73 8.04
CA TRP A 118 -18.78 -4.31 8.07
C TRP A 118 -19.74 -5.43 8.47
N ILE A 119 -19.48 -6.67 8.06
CA ILE A 119 -20.25 -7.84 8.50
C ILE A 119 -20.12 -8.02 10.01
N ALA A 120 -18.89 -7.99 10.54
CA ALA A 120 -18.66 -8.11 11.98
C ALA A 120 -19.34 -6.97 12.75
N THR A 121 -19.29 -5.74 12.22
CA THR A 121 -19.97 -4.57 12.80
C THR A 121 -21.48 -4.77 12.83
N ALA A 122 -22.08 -5.21 11.72
CA ALA A 122 -23.52 -5.49 11.65
C ALA A 122 -23.92 -6.58 12.65
N ILE A 123 -23.18 -7.69 12.72
CA ILE A 123 -23.41 -8.75 13.70
C ILE A 123 -23.35 -8.20 15.13
N GLY A 124 -22.38 -7.33 15.45
CA GLY A 124 -22.27 -6.71 16.77
C GLY A 124 -23.50 -5.87 17.11
N ILE A 125 -23.98 -5.05 16.18
CA ILE A 125 -25.18 -4.22 16.36
C ILE A 125 -26.42 -5.10 16.55
N PHE A 126 -26.60 -6.11 15.70
CA PHE A 126 -27.72 -7.05 15.81
C PHE A 126 -27.70 -7.79 17.14
N THR A 127 -26.53 -8.27 17.57
CA THR A 127 -26.36 -8.94 18.85
C THR A 127 -26.79 -8.04 20.01
N LEU A 128 -26.36 -6.78 20.00
CA LEU A 128 -26.73 -5.82 21.04
C LEU A 128 -28.25 -5.55 21.06
N ALA A 129 -28.87 -5.40 19.88
CA ALA A 129 -30.31 -5.21 19.75
C ALA A 129 -31.10 -6.46 20.20
N SER A 130 -30.62 -7.66 19.89
CA SER A 130 -31.25 -8.91 20.35
C SER A 130 -31.21 -9.03 21.87
N ILE A 131 -30.11 -8.63 22.51
CA ILE A 131 -30.00 -8.64 23.97
C ILE A 131 -31.02 -7.67 24.58
N THR A 132 -31.13 -6.44 24.08
CA THR A 132 -32.07 -5.45 24.64
C THR A 132 -33.53 -5.86 24.45
N LEU A 133 -33.88 -6.40 23.27
CA LEU A 133 -35.21 -6.94 23.01
C LEU A 133 -35.53 -8.15 23.88
N GLY A 134 -34.54 -9.02 24.12
CA GLY A 134 -34.68 -10.16 25.03
C GLY A 134 -34.95 -9.73 26.47
N VAL A 135 -34.25 -8.70 26.97
CA VAL A 135 -34.51 -8.16 28.30
C VAL A 135 -35.91 -7.53 28.37
N ALA A 136 -36.29 -6.73 27.36
CA ALA A 136 -37.60 -6.12 27.30
C ALA A 136 -38.73 -7.17 27.29
N SER A 137 -38.60 -8.24 26.50
CA SER A 137 -39.62 -9.29 26.40
C SER A 137 -39.83 -10.02 27.73
N VAL A 138 -38.76 -10.31 28.48
CA VAL A 138 -38.83 -10.91 29.81
C VAL A 138 -39.58 -9.99 30.78
N VAL A 139 -39.27 -8.69 30.79
CA VAL A 139 -39.96 -7.71 31.66
C VAL A 139 -41.45 -7.63 31.32
N TYR A 140 -41.80 -7.58 30.04
CA TYR A 140 -43.20 -7.58 29.60
C TYR A 140 -43.91 -8.88 29.98
N ALA A 141 -43.26 -10.03 29.85
CA ALA A 141 -43.82 -11.33 30.22
C ALA A 141 -44.14 -11.38 31.72
N VAL A 142 -43.20 -10.96 32.58
CA VAL A 142 -43.42 -10.89 34.03
C VAL A 142 -44.59 -9.97 34.37
N LYS A 143 -44.65 -8.78 33.75
CA LYS A 143 -45.75 -7.84 33.98
C LYS A 143 -47.10 -8.38 33.52
N SER A 144 -47.15 -9.07 32.37
CA SER A 144 -48.39 -9.69 31.91
C SER A 144 -48.85 -10.82 32.82
N TYR A 145 -47.91 -11.59 33.37
CA TYR A 145 -48.20 -12.69 34.29
C TYR A 145 -48.78 -12.16 35.61
N ASP A 146 -48.17 -11.12 36.20
CA ASP A 146 -48.67 -10.48 37.43
C ASP A 146 -50.06 -9.85 37.22
N ASN A 147 -50.30 -9.22 36.07
CA ASN A 147 -51.63 -8.68 35.74
C ASN A 147 -52.68 -9.80 35.57
N GLY A 148 -52.32 -10.94 34.99
CA GLY A 148 -53.22 -12.07 34.83
C GLY A 148 -53.61 -12.72 36.17
N LEU A 149 -52.68 -12.81 37.12
CA LEU A 149 -52.95 -13.30 38.47
C LEU A 149 -53.91 -12.38 39.25
N LYS A 150 -53.88 -11.06 39.02
CA LYS A 150 -54.78 -10.10 39.67
C LYS A 150 -56.20 -10.10 39.10
N GLN A 151 -56.41 -10.69 37.94
CA GLN A 151 -57.72 -10.80 37.28
C GLN A 151 -58.50 -12.06 37.68
N TYR A 152 -57.83 -13.05 38.28
CA TYR A 152 -58.44 -14.23 38.90
C TYR A 152 -58.69 -14.00 40.39
#